data_AF-A0A835PJ23-F1
#
_entry.id   AF-A0A835PJ23-F1
#
_cell.length_a   1.000
_cell.length_b   1.000
_cell.length_c   1.000
_cell.angle_alpha   90.00
_cell.angle_beta   90.00
_cell.angle_gamma   90.00
#
_symmetry.space_group_name_H-M   'P 1'
#
loop_
_entity.id
_entity.type
_entity.pdbx_description
1 polymer ?
#
loop_
_entity_poly.entity_id
_entity_poly.type
_entity_poly.pdbx_seq_one_letter_code
_entity_poly.pdbx_strand_id
1 'polypeptide(L)'
;MVAQIILLSPLVRQPLFSTRGFHSAFLRSTGGLLRLPPQIRRRLTHGGLRLYVAEAVNFEAMAIVQDGIGALLVTAGAYSLVFAFDELTKRNIIKQVWVFNSEQSLSRKVVHVLSGLLYMASWPIFSSSIEAKYFVAVAPLLNCIRLLAYGFSIFTDESLVNSVTREGKSEELLRGPLYYVVVLMFCAIFFWRESPVGIISVAMMSGGDGFADIIGRKFGSVKLPYNCKKSWIGSISMFIFGSLFSILMLYYFSILGYLYLDWRVTPEKVFLVSLAATLVESLPFSEVIDDNITVPVTSMLTASLLFT
;
A
#
# COMPACT_ATOMS: atom_id res chain seq x y z
N MET A 1 0.98 -14.05 -18.75
CA MET A 1 -0.31 -14.73 -18.60
C MET A 1 -1.21 -14.17 -17.48
N VAL A 2 -0.83 -13.09 -16.78
CA VAL A 2 -1.71 -12.38 -15.82
C VAL A 2 -2.23 -11.04 -16.38
N ALA A 3 -1.56 -10.47 -17.38
CA ALA A 3 -1.97 -9.20 -18.02
C ALA A 3 -3.12 -9.33 -19.04
N GLN A 4 -3.50 -10.54 -19.46
CA GLN A 4 -4.55 -10.76 -20.46
C GLN A 4 -5.96 -10.99 -19.88
N ILE A 5 -6.08 -11.22 -18.57
CA ILE A 5 -7.39 -11.45 -17.92
C ILE A 5 -8.06 -10.13 -17.49
N ILE A 6 -7.29 -9.05 -17.31
CA ILE A 6 -7.82 -7.75 -16.86
C ILE A 6 -8.44 -6.94 -18.02
N LEU A 7 -8.08 -7.22 -19.27
CA LEU A 7 -8.49 -6.42 -20.44
C LEU A 7 -9.77 -6.88 -21.16
N LEU A 8 -10.40 -7.98 -20.75
CA LEU A 8 -11.55 -8.58 -21.46
C LEU A 8 -12.85 -8.70 -20.65
N SER A 9 -12.98 -7.96 -19.54
CA SER A 9 -14.28 -7.81 -18.88
C SER A 9 -15.01 -6.56 -19.40
N PRO A 10 -16.20 -6.68 -20.01
CA PRO A 10 -17.00 -5.52 -20.43
C PRO A 10 -17.55 -4.67 -19.26
N LEU A 11 -17.24 -5.04 -18.01
CA LEU A 11 -17.81 -4.46 -16.80
C LEU A 11 -17.01 -3.27 -16.23
N VAL A 12 -15.86 -2.92 -16.80
CA VAL A 12 -15.04 -1.77 -16.33
C VAL A 12 -15.42 -0.44 -17.02
N ARG A 13 -16.30 -0.45 -18.01
CA ARG A 13 -16.87 0.79 -18.59
C ARG A 13 -18.26 1.01 -18.03
N GLN A 14 -18.42 1.75 -16.94
CA GLN A 14 -19.43 2.82 -16.75
C GLN A 14 -19.24 3.49 -15.37
N PRO A 15 -18.85 4.77 -15.28
CA PRO A 15 -19.13 5.58 -14.11
C PRO A 15 -20.34 6.48 -14.42
N LEU A 16 -21.55 5.91 -14.42
CA LEU A 16 -22.78 6.71 -14.59
C LEU A 16 -23.94 6.11 -13.78
N PHE A 17 -23.87 6.22 -12.46
CA PHE A 17 -25.08 6.23 -11.65
C PHE A 17 -25.01 7.38 -10.63
N SER A 18 -25.33 8.58 -11.13
CA SER A 18 -25.74 9.70 -10.30
C SER A 18 -27.02 9.31 -9.54
N THR A 19 -27.04 9.57 -8.23
CA THR A 19 -28.18 9.45 -7.33
C THR A 19 -29.48 10.12 -7.85
N ARG A 20 -29.39 11.05 -8.82
CA ARG A 20 -30.56 11.66 -9.48
C ARG A 20 -31.27 10.76 -10.50
N GLY A 21 -30.58 9.80 -11.13
CA GLY A 21 -31.18 8.84 -12.06
C GLY A 21 -32.01 7.74 -11.36
N PHE A 22 -31.63 7.40 -10.13
CA PHE A 22 -32.33 6.42 -9.30
C PHE A 22 -33.70 6.92 -8.83
N HIS A 23 -33.79 8.20 -8.44
CA HIS A 23 -35.06 8.80 -8.03
C HIS A 23 -36.07 8.85 -9.19
N SER A 24 -35.63 9.12 -10.43
CA SER A 24 -36.53 9.21 -11.58
C SER A 24 -37.01 7.83 -12.09
N ALA A 25 -36.18 6.79 -11.99
CA ALA A 25 -36.57 5.41 -12.29
C ALA A 25 -37.54 4.84 -11.23
N PHE A 26 -37.29 5.11 -9.95
CA PHE A 26 -38.18 4.74 -8.85
C PHE A 26 -39.52 5.49 -8.93
N LEU A 27 -39.50 6.80 -9.24
CA LEU A 27 -40.72 7.59 -9.41
C LEU A 27 -41.56 7.17 -10.63
N ARG A 28 -40.93 6.79 -11.75
CA ARG A 28 -41.64 6.20 -12.92
C ARG A 28 -42.29 4.86 -12.61
N SER A 29 -41.64 4.01 -11.81
CA SER A 29 -42.22 2.76 -11.31
C SER A 29 -43.42 3.00 -10.38
N THR A 30 -43.33 3.99 -9.49
CA THR A 30 -44.43 4.33 -8.57
C THR A 30 -45.69 4.87 -9.25
N GLY A 31 -45.56 5.55 -10.40
CA GLY A 31 -46.69 6.04 -11.18
C GLY A 31 -47.58 4.93 -11.77
N GLY A 32 -46.99 3.77 -12.11
CA GLY A 32 -47.74 2.58 -12.56
C GLY A 32 -48.38 1.78 -11.42
N LEU A 33 -47.73 1.75 -10.25
CA LEU A 33 -48.20 1.03 -9.05
C LEU A 33 -49.46 1.64 -8.41
N LEU A 34 -49.77 2.92 -8.71
CA LEU A 34 -50.97 3.63 -8.23
C LEU A 34 -52.28 3.18 -8.90
N ARG A 35 -52.20 2.50 -10.06
CA ARG A 35 -53.38 1.99 -10.79
C ARG A 35 -53.78 0.56 -10.42
N LEU A 36 -53.03 -0.10 -9.53
CA LEU A 36 -53.27 -1.49 -9.14
C LEU A 36 -54.10 -1.60 -7.85
N PRO A 37 -54.91 -2.66 -7.70
CA PRO A 37 -55.66 -2.93 -6.47
C PRO A 37 -54.74 -2.94 -5.23
N PRO A 38 -55.17 -2.40 -4.07
CA PRO A 38 -54.32 -2.20 -2.90
C PRO A 38 -53.66 -3.49 -2.37
N GLN A 39 -54.29 -4.65 -2.56
CA GLN A 39 -53.75 -5.95 -2.18
C GLN A 39 -52.56 -6.40 -3.04
N ILE A 40 -52.59 -6.10 -4.34
CA ILE A 40 -51.53 -6.42 -5.30
C ILE A 40 -50.36 -5.45 -5.13
N ARG A 41 -50.66 -4.17 -4.90
CA ARG A 41 -49.64 -3.15 -4.56
C ARG A 41 -48.84 -3.55 -3.32
N ARG A 42 -49.50 -4.01 -2.25
CA ARG A 42 -48.85 -4.45 -1.00
C ARG A 42 -47.95 -5.68 -1.19
N ARG A 43 -48.39 -6.65 -2.00
CA ARG A 43 -47.59 -7.85 -2.35
C ARG A 43 -46.39 -7.52 -3.24
N LEU A 44 -46.53 -6.62 -4.21
CA LEU A 44 -45.43 -6.20 -5.08
C LEU A 44 -44.41 -5.34 -4.33
N THR A 45 -44.85 -4.46 -3.43
CA THR A 45 -43.92 -3.68 -2.58
C THR A 45 -43.17 -4.57 -1.59
N HIS A 46 -43.83 -5.56 -0.99
CA HIS A 46 -43.14 -6.50 -0.08
C HIS A 46 -42.27 -7.51 -0.82
N GLY A 47 -42.69 -8.02 -1.98
CA GLY A 47 -41.90 -8.91 -2.82
C GLY A 47 -40.68 -8.21 -3.42
N GLY A 48 -40.87 -6.99 -3.95
CA GLY A 48 -39.79 -6.15 -4.44
C GLY A 48 -38.81 -5.80 -3.33
N LEU A 49 -39.29 -5.34 -2.17
CA LEU A 49 -38.42 -5.05 -1.02
C LEU A 49 -37.62 -6.28 -0.56
N ARG A 50 -38.24 -7.47 -0.54
CA ARG A 50 -37.53 -8.72 -0.23
C ARG A 50 -36.46 -9.07 -1.27
N LEU A 51 -36.75 -8.85 -2.55
CA LEU A 51 -35.78 -9.07 -3.64
C LEU A 51 -34.60 -8.11 -3.53
N TYR A 52 -34.88 -6.81 -3.30
CA TYR A 52 -33.86 -5.79 -3.08
C TYR A 52 -32.98 -6.09 -1.85
N VAL A 53 -33.58 -6.50 -0.74
CA VAL A 53 -32.83 -6.90 0.46
C VAL A 53 -31.99 -8.15 0.19
N ALA A 54 -32.54 -9.16 -0.51
CA ALA A 54 -31.78 -10.36 -0.87
C ALA A 54 -30.60 -10.05 -1.81
N GLU A 55 -30.78 -9.16 -2.77
CA GLU A 55 -29.73 -8.73 -3.70
C GLU A 55 -28.64 -7.92 -2.98
N ALA A 56 -29.01 -7.03 -2.06
CA ALA A 56 -28.07 -6.29 -1.22
C ALA A 56 -27.25 -7.22 -0.31
N VAL A 57 -27.90 -8.17 0.36
CA VAL A 57 -27.23 -9.18 1.20
C VAL A 57 -26.27 -10.04 0.38
N ASN A 58 -26.66 -10.42 -0.84
CA ASN A 58 -25.76 -11.15 -1.73
C ASN A 58 -24.55 -10.32 -2.13
N PHE A 59 -24.71 -9.02 -2.40
CA PHE A 59 -23.59 -8.15 -2.75
C PHE A 59 -22.61 -7.97 -1.58
N GLU A 60 -23.10 -7.78 -0.37
CA GLU A 60 -22.27 -7.71 0.85
C GLU A 60 -21.54 -9.04 1.10
N ALA A 61 -22.23 -10.17 0.96
CA ALA A 61 -21.60 -11.48 1.11
C ALA A 61 -20.49 -11.72 0.08
N MET A 62 -20.70 -11.33 -1.18
CA MET A 62 -19.68 -11.45 -2.23
C MET A 62 -18.49 -10.52 -1.97
N ALA A 63 -18.73 -9.31 -1.46
CA ALA A 63 -17.67 -8.38 -1.08
C ALA A 63 -16.78 -8.96 0.04
N ILE A 64 -17.38 -9.52 1.09
CA ILE A 64 -16.66 -10.17 2.18
C ILE A 64 -15.83 -11.35 1.68
N VAL A 65 -16.39 -12.19 0.79
CA VAL A 65 -15.66 -13.32 0.20
C VAL A 65 -14.49 -12.82 -0.66
N GLN A 66 -14.71 -11.81 -1.50
CA GLN A 66 -13.65 -11.19 -2.31
C GLN A 66 -12.53 -10.63 -1.43
N ASP A 67 -12.88 -9.92 -0.37
CA ASP A 67 -11.93 -9.29 0.54
C ASP A 67 -11.15 -10.33 1.36
N GLY A 68 -11.81 -11.41 1.79
CA GLY A 68 -11.17 -12.56 2.42
C GLY A 68 -10.18 -13.25 1.50
N ILE A 69 -10.54 -13.50 0.23
CA ILE A 69 -9.63 -14.06 -0.78
C ILE A 69 -8.47 -13.09 -1.05
N GLY A 70 -8.76 -11.78 -1.18
CA GLY A 70 -7.75 -10.75 -1.36
C GLY A 70 -6.73 -10.74 -0.22
N ALA A 71 -7.18 -10.78 1.03
CA ALA A 71 -6.31 -10.84 2.20
C ALA A 71 -5.40 -12.09 2.19
N LEU A 72 -5.96 -13.26 1.84
CA LEU A 72 -5.20 -14.50 1.71
C LEU A 72 -4.14 -14.41 0.60
N LEU A 73 -4.51 -13.90 -0.58
CA LEU A 73 -3.60 -13.75 -1.73
C LEU A 73 -2.46 -12.77 -1.42
N VAL A 74 -2.76 -11.62 -0.82
CA VAL A 74 -1.74 -10.62 -0.45
C VAL A 74 -0.80 -11.18 0.61
N THR A 75 -1.35 -11.87 1.62
CA THR A 75 -0.53 -12.52 2.66
C THR A 75 0.36 -13.59 2.05
N ALA A 76 -0.21 -14.54 1.30
CA ALA A 76 0.55 -15.60 0.65
C ALA A 76 1.62 -15.05 -0.31
N GLY A 77 1.29 -14.00 -1.07
CA GLY A 77 2.23 -13.31 -1.96
C GLY A 77 3.39 -12.66 -1.20
N ALA A 78 3.12 -12.00 -0.07
CA ALA A 78 4.14 -11.42 0.78
C ALA A 78 5.10 -12.47 1.35
N TYR A 79 4.58 -13.58 1.89
CA TYR A 79 5.42 -14.69 2.37
C TYR A 79 6.21 -15.35 1.24
N SER A 80 5.59 -15.55 0.07
CA SER A 80 6.25 -16.13 -1.10
C SER A 80 7.40 -15.25 -1.60
N LEU A 81 7.22 -13.93 -1.58
CA LEU A 81 8.27 -12.96 -1.94
C LEU A 81 9.46 -13.09 -1.00
N VAL A 82 9.23 -13.06 0.31
CA VAL A 82 10.31 -13.21 1.32
C VAL A 82 11.01 -14.56 1.16
N PHE A 83 10.25 -15.65 1.02
CA PHE A 83 10.80 -16.99 0.82
C PHE A 83 11.65 -17.09 -0.45
N ALA A 84 11.20 -16.53 -1.56
CA ALA A 84 11.95 -16.52 -2.81
C ALA A 84 13.28 -15.78 -2.67
N PHE A 85 13.30 -14.63 -1.99
CA PHE A 85 14.54 -13.87 -1.74
C PHE A 85 15.48 -14.60 -0.77
N ASP A 86 14.96 -15.24 0.27
CA ASP A 86 15.75 -16.08 1.18
C ASP A 86 16.40 -17.24 0.42
N GLU A 87 15.64 -17.91 -0.46
CA GLU A 87 16.15 -19.03 -1.26
C GLU A 87 17.20 -18.58 -2.30
N LEU A 88 16.98 -17.44 -2.95
CA LEU A 88 17.97 -16.84 -3.87
C LEU A 88 19.27 -16.47 -3.15
N THR A 89 19.16 -15.98 -1.91
CA THR A 89 20.30 -15.65 -1.05
C THR A 89 21.05 -16.93 -0.65
N LYS A 90 20.34 -17.98 -0.21
CA LYS A 90 20.91 -19.28 0.19
C LYS A 90 21.66 -19.99 -0.95
N ARG A 91 21.14 -19.91 -2.19
CA ARG A 91 21.72 -20.61 -3.35
C ARG A 91 23.00 -19.96 -3.89
N ASN A 92 23.51 -18.88 -3.30
CA ASN A 92 24.65 -18.09 -3.83
C ASN A 92 24.45 -17.60 -5.28
N ILE A 93 23.25 -17.71 -5.87
CA ILE A 93 22.98 -17.27 -7.25
C ILE A 93 23.10 -15.74 -7.35
N ILE A 94 22.77 -15.04 -6.25
CA ILE A 94 22.94 -13.59 -6.15
C ILE A 94 24.42 -13.17 -6.29
N LYS A 95 25.41 -14.01 -5.94
CA LYS A 95 26.84 -13.71 -6.15
C LYS A 95 27.23 -13.59 -7.62
N GLN A 96 26.56 -14.29 -8.52
CA GLN A 96 26.91 -14.30 -9.94
C GLN A 96 26.22 -13.20 -10.75
N VAL A 97 25.04 -12.75 -10.32
CA VAL A 97 24.25 -11.74 -11.04
C VAL A 97 24.42 -10.33 -10.46
N TRP A 98 24.79 -10.20 -9.19
CA TRP A 98 24.94 -8.91 -8.52
C TRP A 98 26.36 -8.70 -7.94
N VAL A 99 27.11 -7.77 -8.56
CA VAL A 99 28.47 -7.33 -8.18
C VAL A 99 28.45 -6.51 -6.87
N PHE A 100 27.91 -7.03 -5.76
CA PHE A 100 27.72 -6.27 -4.52
C PHE A 100 28.08 -7.05 -3.24
N ASN A 101 29.15 -6.63 -2.59
CA ASN A 101 29.81 -7.25 -1.42
C ASN A 101 29.08 -7.03 -0.05
N SER A 102 27.75 -6.87 0.01
CA SER A 102 27.03 -6.69 1.30
C SER A 102 25.60 -7.28 1.31
N GLU A 103 25.53 -8.59 1.09
CA GLU A 103 24.33 -9.34 0.67
C GLU A 103 23.12 -9.22 1.61
N GLN A 104 23.29 -9.35 2.93
CA GLN A 104 22.16 -9.46 3.87
C GLN A 104 21.41 -8.13 4.06
N SER A 105 22.14 -7.01 4.09
CA SER A 105 21.52 -5.69 4.33
C SER A 105 20.86 -5.10 3.07
N LEU A 106 21.38 -5.42 1.88
CA LEU A 106 20.81 -5.02 0.60
C LEU A 106 19.58 -5.86 0.23
N SER A 107 19.64 -7.19 0.39
CA SER A 107 18.51 -8.09 0.14
C SER A 107 17.29 -7.66 0.96
N ARG A 108 17.49 -7.36 2.25
CA ARG A 108 16.44 -6.84 3.13
C ARG A 108 15.82 -5.53 2.63
N LYS A 109 16.62 -4.59 2.09
CA LYS A 109 16.10 -3.32 1.55
C LYS A 109 15.38 -3.50 0.22
N VAL A 110 15.81 -4.43 -0.65
CA VAL A 110 15.10 -4.77 -1.89
C VAL A 110 13.75 -5.41 -1.58
N VAL A 111 13.70 -6.39 -0.66
CA VAL A 111 12.45 -7.00 -0.20
C VAL A 111 11.54 -5.94 0.41
N HIS A 112 12.09 -4.99 1.18
CA HIS A 112 11.34 -3.86 1.74
C HIS A 112 10.73 -2.95 0.66
N VAL A 113 11.48 -2.56 -0.36
CA VAL A 113 10.96 -1.76 -1.50
C VAL A 113 9.83 -2.51 -2.20
N LEU A 114 10.08 -3.77 -2.57
CA LEU A 114 9.13 -4.56 -3.35
C LEU A 114 7.87 -4.89 -2.54
N SER A 115 8.01 -5.26 -1.27
CA SER A 115 6.87 -5.59 -0.41
C SER A 115 5.93 -4.41 -0.24
N GLY A 116 6.43 -3.19 -0.01
CA GLY A 116 5.60 -1.99 0.11
C GLY A 116 4.88 -1.62 -1.18
N LEU A 117 5.60 -1.59 -2.31
CA LEU A 117 5.03 -1.22 -3.60
C LEU A 117 4.02 -2.27 -4.09
N LEU A 118 4.32 -3.57 -3.95
CA LEU A 118 3.39 -4.65 -4.32
C LEU A 118 2.19 -4.72 -3.38
N TYR A 119 2.38 -4.49 -2.07
CA TYR A 119 1.28 -4.39 -1.11
C TYR A 119 0.33 -3.28 -1.53
N MET A 120 0.84 -2.08 -1.81
CA MET A 120 0.02 -0.96 -2.27
C MET A 120 -0.64 -1.25 -3.62
N ALA A 121 0.08 -1.84 -4.58
CA ALA A 121 -0.47 -2.23 -5.87
C ALA A 121 -1.59 -3.28 -5.77
N SER A 122 -1.69 -4.00 -4.65
CA SER A 122 -2.74 -4.99 -4.42
C SER A 122 -4.06 -4.41 -3.90
N TRP A 123 -4.08 -3.15 -3.44
CA TRP A 123 -5.29 -2.52 -2.88
C TRP A 123 -6.53 -2.54 -3.80
N PRO A 124 -6.40 -2.45 -5.14
CA PRO A 124 -7.53 -2.59 -6.06
C PRO A 124 -8.16 -3.99 -6.17
N ILE A 125 -7.52 -5.04 -5.62
CA ILE A 125 -8.08 -6.41 -5.63
C ILE A 125 -9.25 -6.51 -4.64
N PHE A 126 -9.24 -5.68 -3.60
CA PHE A 126 -10.28 -5.63 -2.59
C PHE A 126 -11.54 -4.92 -3.12
N SER A 127 -12.69 -5.32 -2.62
CA SER A 127 -14.00 -4.81 -2.96
C SER A 127 -14.12 -3.30 -2.69
N SER A 128 -15.16 -2.67 -3.24
CA SER A 128 -15.48 -1.26 -2.98
C SER A 128 -16.13 -1.01 -1.61
N SER A 129 -16.26 -2.05 -0.77
CA SER A 129 -16.81 -1.91 0.59
C SER A 129 -15.92 -1.03 1.46
N ILE A 130 -16.52 -0.32 2.42
CA ILE A 130 -15.79 0.41 3.45
C ILE A 130 -14.96 -0.53 4.35
N GLU A 131 -15.38 -1.79 4.45
CA GLU A 131 -14.73 -2.80 5.29
C GLU A 131 -13.46 -3.39 4.64
N ALA A 132 -13.31 -3.25 3.32
CA ALA A 132 -12.16 -3.73 2.56
C ALA A 132 -10.80 -3.27 3.13
N LYS A 133 -10.77 -2.06 3.70
CA LYS A 133 -9.57 -1.49 4.34
C LYS A 133 -9.12 -2.25 5.60
N TYR A 134 -10.01 -3.00 6.25
CA TYR A 134 -9.65 -3.87 7.37
C TYR A 134 -9.09 -5.20 6.88
N PHE A 135 -9.62 -5.74 5.79
CA PHE A 135 -9.14 -6.98 5.18
C PHE A 135 -7.72 -6.84 4.62
N VAL A 136 -7.42 -5.75 3.92
CA VAL A 136 -6.06 -5.51 3.42
C VAL A 136 -5.06 -5.31 4.56
N ALA A 137 -5.50 -4.75 5.70
CA ALA A 137 -4.67 -4.54 6.88
C ALA A 137 -4.33 -5.85 7.60
N VAL A 138 -5.00 -6.97 7.29
CA VAL A 138 -4.68 -8.29 7.84
C VAL A 138 -3.24 -8.70 7.48
N ALA A 139 -2.80 -8.47 6.24
CA ALA A 139 -1.45 -8.85 5.82
C ALA A 139 -0.34 -8.15 6.65
N PRO A 140 -0.32 -6.81 6.79
CA PRO A 140 0.62 -6.16 7.69
C PRO A 140 0.35 -6.49 9.16
N LEU A 141 -0.90 -6.67 9.60
CA LEU A 141 -1.19 -7.06 10.99
C LEU A 141 -0.57 -8.42 11.35
N LEU A 142 -0.71 -9.43 10.49
CA LEU A 142 -0.09 -10.74 10.69
C LEU A 142 1.44 -10.62 10.72
N ASN A 143 2.02 -9.77 9.86
CA ASN A 143 3.45 -9.51 9.88
C ASN A 143 3.88 -8.75 11.16
N CYS A 144 3.05 -7.84 11.67
CA CYS A 144 3.28 -7.13 12.93
C CYS A 144 3.29 -8.12 14.10
N ILE A 145 2.27 -8.98 14.21
CA ILE A 145 2.20 -10.03 15.22
C ILE A 145 3.42 -10.94 15.14
N ARG A 146 3.81 -11.35 13.92
CA ARG A 146 5.02 -12.14 13.67
C ARG A 146 6.27 -11.43 14.21
N LEU A 147 6.48 -10.17 13.85
CA LEU A 147 7.64 -9.38 14.29
C LEU A 147 7.67 -9.18 15.80
N LEU A 148 6.52 -8.95 16.45
CA LEU A 148 6.42 -8.85 17.90
C LEU A 148 6.72 -10.19 18.58
N ALA A 149 6.17 -11.29 18.07
CA ALA A 149 6.35 -12.60 18.65
C ALA A 149 7.82 -13.09 18.59
N TYR A 150 8.50 -12.86 17.46
CA TYR A 150 9.94 -13.11 17.34
C TYR A 150 10.79 -12.05 18.06
N GLY A 151 10.34 -10.78 18.06
CA GLY A 151 11.05 -9.67 18.68
C GLY A 151 11.11 -9.74 20.20
N PHE A 152 10.03 -10.22 20.84
CA PHE A 152 10.00 -10.53 22.27
C PHE A 152 10.52 -11.93 22.61
N SER A 153 11.08 -12.66 21.64
CA SER A 153 11.60 -14.03 21.80
C SER A 153 10.56 -15.02 22.36
N ILE A 154 9.27 -14.81 22.09
CA ILE A 154 8.18 -15.72 22.50
C ILE A 154 8.26 -17.03 21.69
N PHE A 155 8.74 -16.95 20.44
CA PHE A 155 9.09 -18.10 19.61
C PHE A 155 10.55 -17.97 19.15
N THR A 156 11.34 -19.03 19.34
CA THR A 156 12.76 -19.09 18.94
C THR A 156 12.89 -19.87 17.63
N ASP A 157 12.72 -19.19 16.50
CA ASP A 157 13.12 -19.73 15.20
C ASP A 157 14.35 -18.95 14.71
N GLU A 158 15.55 -19.49 15.00
CA GLU A 158 16.84 -18.87 14.69
C GLU A 158 17.01 -18.56 13.19
N SER A 159 16.30 -19.28 12.32
CA SER A 159 16.38 -19.11 10.87
C SER A 159 15.75 -17.81 10.38
N LEU A 160 14.64 -17.37 11.00
CA LEU A 160 13.92 -16.15 10.65
C LEU A 160 14.51 -14.91 11.34
N VAL A 161 15.01 -15.07 12.57
CA VAL A 161 15.68 -13.97 13.28
C VAL A 161 16.95 -13.55 12.52
N ASN A 162 17.71 -14.52 11.99
CA ASN A 162 18.92 -14.23 11.23
C ASN A 162 18.66 -13.64 9.83
N SER A 163 17.52 -13.90 9.18
CA SER A 163 17.25 -13.32 7.84
C SER A 163 16.79 -11.86 7.89
N VAL A 164 16.21 -11.42 9.01
CA VAL A 164 15.60 -10.08 9.13
C VAL A 164 16.44 -9.13 10.00
N THR A 165 17.31 -9.64 10.88
CA THR A 165 18.15 -8.82 11.78
C THR A 165 19.59 -8.68 11.26
N ARG A 166 20.29 -7.65 11.74
CA ARG A 166 21.64 -7.25 11.33
C ARG A 166 22.71 -7.86 12.25
N GLU A 167 22.40 -8.03 13.54
CA GLU A 167 23.27 -8.67 14.54
C GLU A 167 22.76 -10.02 15.06
N GLY A 168 21.66 -10.57 14.54
CA GLY A 168 21.06 -11.81 15.04
C GLY A 168 20.23 -11.64 16.33
N LYS A 169 19.97 -10.39 16.74
CA LYS A 169 19.20 -10.06 17.95
C LYS A 169 17.74 -9.78 17.60
N SER A 170 16.82 -10.51 18.23
CA SER A 170 15.36 -10.36 18.08
C SER A 170 14.88 -8.92 18.28
N GLU A 171 15.53 -8.15 19.14
CA GLU A 171 15.21 -6.75 19.44
C GLU A 171 15.32 -5.80 18.23
N GLU A 172 16.14 -6.11 17.21
CA GLU A 172 16.22 -5.29 16.00
C GLU A 172 14.96 -5.40 15.13
N LEU A 173 14.19 -6.49 15.27
CA LEU A 173 12.89 -6.65 14.60
C LEU A 173 11.88 -5.62 15.09
N LEU A 174 12.03 -5.15 16.34
CA LEU A 174 11.15 -4.19 16.98
C LEU A 174 11.44 -2.72 16.60
N ARG A 175 12.42 -2.48 15.72
CA ARG A 175 12.74 -1.13 15.21
C ARG A 175 12.22 -0.95 13.78
N GLY A 176 13.11 -0.72 12.81
CA GLY A 176 12.74 -0.43 11.41
C GLY A 176 11.67 -1.34 10.80
N PRO A 177 11.77 -2.69 10.91
CA PRO A 177 10.74 -3.59 10.37
C PRO A 177 9.36 -3.41 11.01
N LEU A 178 9.29 -3.23 12.32
CA LEU A 178 8.02 -3.02 13.03
C LEU A 178 7.38 -1.68 12.65
N TYR A 179 8.16 -0.60 12.68
CA TYR A 179 7.68 0.74 12.31
C TYR A 179 7.14 0.77 10.89
N TYR A 180 7.84 0.14 9.96
CA TYR A 180 7.40 0.03 8.59
C TYR A 180 6.01 -0.61 8.46
N VAL A 181 5.79 -1.74 9.11
CA VAL A 181 4.52 -2.46 9.07
C VAL A 181 3.39 -1.67 9.74
N VAL A 182 3.69 -0.98 10.84
CA VAL A 182 2.74 -0.08 11.51
C VAL A 182 2.32 1.06 10.59
N VAL A 183 3.25 1.67 9.87
CA VAL A 183 2.95 2.73 8.89
C VAL A 183 2.11 2.19 7.73
N LEU A 184 2.41 1.00 7.19
CA LEU A 184 1.58 0.39 6.14
C LEU A 184 0.13 0.18 6.59
N MET A 185 -0.05 -0.31 7.81
CA MET A 185 -1.37 -0.50 8.41
C MET A 185 -2.08 0.83 8.65
N PHE A 186 -1.38 1.84 9.16
CA PHE A 186 -1.92 3.18 9.37
C PHE A 186 -2.38 3.82 8.05
N CYS A 187 -1.54 3.78 7.01
CA CYS A 187 -1.91 4.23 5.66
C CYS A 187 -3.15 3.49 5.15
N ALA A 188 -3.19 2.17 5.27
CA ALA A 188 -4.31 1.39 4.77
C ALA A 188 -5.64 1.77 5.46
N ILE A 189 -5.63 2.01 6.78
CA ILE A 189 -6.85 2.30 7.55
C ILE A 189 -7.33 3.74 7.38
N PHE A 190 -6.40 4.70 7.39
CA PHE A 190 -6.73 6.14 7.43
C PHE A 190 -6.59 6.86 6.08
N PHE A 191 -5.66 6.41 5.24
CA PHE A 191 -5.38 7.00 3.93
C PHE A 191 -5.48 5.92 2.84
N TRP A 192 -6.68 5.37 2.72
CA TRP A 192 -7.00 4.27 1.81
C TRP A 192 -6.79 4.63 0.33
N ARG A 193 -7.04 3.70 -0.59
CA ARG A 193 -6.73 3.81 -2.03
C ARG A 193 -7.32 5.02 -2.76
N GLU A 194 -8.30 5.69 -2.19
CA GLU A 194 -8.88 6.95 -2.68
C GLU A 194 -8.15 8.21 -2.14
N SER A 195 -7.05 8.04 -1.39
CA SER A 195 -6.27 9.11 -0.79
C SER A 195 -4.85 9.21 -1.39
N PRO A 196 -4.50 10.34 -2.05
CA PRO A 196 -3.13 10.58 -2.52
C PRO A 196 -2.10 10.55 -1.38
N VAL A 197 -2.51 10.95 -0.17
CA VAL A 197 -1.64 11.04 1.01
C VAL A 197 -1.05 9.68 1.36
N GLY A 198 -1.88 8.64 1.42
CA GLY A 198 -1.44 7.28 1.75
C GLY A 198 -0.52 6.71 0.67
N ILE A 199 -0.89 6.92 -0.59
CA ILE A 199 -0.13 6.43 -1.75
C ILE A 199 1.27 7.05 -1.80
N ILE A 200 1.37 8.37 -1.68
CA ILE A 200 2.66 9.07 -1.66
C ILE A 200 3.49 8.64 -0.44
N SER A 201 2.88 8.53 0.73
CA SER A 201 3.61 8.19 1.96
C SER A 201 4.19 6.77 1.94
N VAL A 202 3.43 5.79 1.43
CA VAL A 202 3.94 4.42 1.24
C VAL A 202 5.01 4.39 0.16
N ALA A 203 4.85 5.12 -0.95
CA ALA A 203 5.85 5.18 -2.01
C ALA A 203 7.17 5.85 -1.55
N MET A 204 7.09 6.91 -0.75
CA MET A 204 8.27 7.59 -0.20
C MET A 204 9.02 6.74 0.82
N MET A 205 8.29 6.07 1.72
CA MET A 205 8.89 5.17 2.71
C MET A 205 9.50 3.91 2.05
N SER A 206 8.74 3.23 1.19
CA SER A 206 9.21 1.96 0.60
C SER A 206 10.19 2.18 -0.55
N GLY A 207 9.81 3.01 -1.53
CA GLY A 207 10.60 3.27 -2.73
C GLY A 207 11.69 4.33 -2.50
N GLY A 208 11.31 5.49 -1.97
CA GLY A 208 12.24 6.60 -1.74
C GLY A 208 13.39 6.24 -0.81
N ASP A 209 13.11 5.98 0.46
CA ASP A 209 14.13 5.58 1.45
C ASP A 209 14.85 4.29 1.04
N GLY A 210 14.11 3.30 0.53
CA GLY A 210 14.71 2.05 0.06
C GLY A 210 15.79 2.25 -1.00
N PHE A 211 15.53 3.06 -2.03
CA PHE A 211 16.54 3.38 -3.06
C PHE A 211 17.62 4.32 -2.56
N ALA A 212 17.30 5.24 -1.63
CA ALA A 212 18.29 6.09 -0.97
C ALA A 212 19.37 5.26 -0.29
N ASP A 213 18.97 4.20 0.42
CA ASP A 213 19.90 3.29 1.10
C ASP A 213 20.68 2.42 0.10
N ILE A 214 20.00 1.82 -0.89
CA ILE A 214 20.64 0.96 -1.90
C ILE A 214 21.71 1.72 -2.71
N ILE A 215 21.35 2.89 -3.25
CA ILE A 215 22.26 3.68 -4.10
C ILE A 215 23.25 4.45 -3.23
N GLY A 216 22.78 5.03 -2.12
CA GLY A 216 23.59 5.83 -1.20
C GLY A 216 24.73 5.05 -0.55
N ARG A 217 24.55 3.77 -0.23
CA ARG A 217 25.64 2.92 0.29
C ARG A 217 26.68 2.59 -0.78
N LYS A 218 26.26 2.37 -2.02
CA LYS A 218 27.18 1.95 -3.09
C LYS A 218 27.97 3.11 -3.67
N PHE A 219 27.30 4.21 -3.95
CA PHE A 219 27.85 5.32 -4.72
C PHE A 219 28.09 6.57 -3.87
N GLY A 220 27.50 6.66 -2.67
CA GLY A 220 27.54 7.84 -1.80
C GLY A 220 28.85 8.06 -1.05
N SER A 221 29.92 8.35 -1.80
CA SER A 221 31.24 8.70 -1.27
C SER A 221 31.24 10.07 -0.57
N VAL A 222 30.57 11.07 -1.16
CA VAL A 222 30.47 12.42 -0.58
C VAL A 222 29.33 12.48 0.44
N LYS A 223 29.69 12.69 1.71
CA LYS A 223 28.75 12.81 2.84
C LYS A 223 28.15 14.21 2.94
N LEU A 224 27.01 14.32 3.61
CA LEU A 224 26.42 15.61 3.91
C LEU A 224 27.24 16.33 4.99
N PRO A 225 27.42 17.67 4.89
CA PRO A 225 28.26 18.41 5.83
C PRO A 225 27.71 18.41 7.27
N TYR A 226 26.40 18.23 7.44
CA TYR A 226 25.70 18.18 8.73
C TYR A 226 25.28 16.77 9.15
N ASN A 227 25.50 15.75 8.31
CA ASN A 227 25.16 14.37 8.62
C ASN A 227 26.11 13.39 7.89
N CYS A 228 27.13 12.93 8.61
CA CYS A 228 28.16 12.05 8.05
C CYS A 228 27.64 10.64 7.70
N LYS A 229 26.47 10.22 8.21
CA LYS A 229 25.87 8.92 7.91
C LYS A 229 25.15 8.92 6.56
N LYS A 230 24.62 10.07 6.15
CA LYS A 230 23.89 10.24 4.88
C LYS A 230 24.80 10.83 3.80
N SER A 231 24.46 10.59 2.54
CA SER A 231 25.23 11.05 1.38
C SER A 231 24.38 11.90 0.44
N TRP A 232 25.05 12.77 -0.32
CA TRP A 232 24.39 13.56 -1.36
C TRP A 232 23.70 12.65 -2.38
N ILE A 233 24.38 11.58 -2.80
CA ILE A 233 23.84 10.62 -3.76
C ILE A 233 22.63 9.87 -3.20
N GLY A 234 22.65 9.49 -1.92
CA GLY A 234 21.49 8.89 -1.26
C GLY A 234 20.29 9.82 -1.24
N SER A 235 20.51 11.10 -0.88
CA SER A 235 19.45 12.11 -0.83
C SER A 235 18.85 12.40 -2.23
N ILE A 236 19.70 12.54 -3.24
CA ILE A 236 19.26 12.69 -4.64
C ILE A 236 18.46 11.46 -5.10
N SER A 237 18.90 10.26 -4.72
CA SER A 237 18.21 9.01 -5.05
C SER A 237 16.83 8.95 -4.39
N MET A 238 16.74 9.32 -3.11
CA MET A 238 15.46 9.39 -2.40
C MET A 238 14.47 10.31 -3.12
N PHE A 239 14.91 11.52 -3.47
CA PHE A 239 14.08 12.50 -4.15
C PHE A 239 13.59 11.99 -5.51
N ILE A 240 14.48 11.43 -6.34
CA ILE A 240 14.15 10.95 -7.68
C ILE A 240 13.22 9.73 -7.61
N PHE A 241 13.62 8.67 -6.91
CA PHE A 241 12.86 7.42 -6.86
C PHE A 241 11.57 7.56 -6.06
N GLY A 242 11.60 8.32 -4.97
CA GLY A 242 10.40 8.64 -4.19
C GLY A 242 9.36 9.39 -5.04
N SER A 243 9.79 10.41 -5.79
CA SER A 243 8.90 11.13 -6.72
C SER A 243 8.39 10.22 -7.85
N LEU A 244 9.27 9.41 -8.43
CA LEU A 244 8.93 8.51 -9.53
C LEU A 244 7.87 7.48 -9.11
N PHE A 245 8.09 6.76 -8.01
CA PHE A 245 7.14 5.76 -7.54
C PHE A 245 5.84 6.39 -7.05
N SER A 246 5.89 7.57 -6.43
CA SER A 246 4.69 8.31 -6.04
C SER A 246 3.84 8.66 -7.27
N ILE A 247 4.44 9.26 -8.31
CA ILE A 247 3.73 9.58 -9.55
C ILE A 247 3.18 8.32 -10.22
N LEU A 248 3.99 7.27 -10.33
CA LEU A 248 3.60 6.01 -10.96
C LEU A 248 2.38 5.39 -10.26
N MET A 249 2.39 5.37 -8.91
CA MET A 249 1.31 4.78 -8.14
C MET A 249 0.06 5.66 -8.14
N LEU A 250 0.18 6.98 -8.04
CA LEU A 250 -0.96 7.89 -8.22
C LEU A 250 -1.58 7.71 -9.61
N TYR A 251 -0.77 7.53 -10.65
CA TYR A 251 -1.24 7.31 -12.01
C TYR A 251 -1.96 5.97 -12.15
N TYR A 252 -1.40 4.92 -11.55
CA TYR A 252 -2.02 3.60 -11.46
C TYR A 252 -3.41 3.65 -10.82
N PHE A 253 -3.56 4.29 -9.66
CA PHE A 253 -4.86 4.44 -8.99
C PHE A 253 -5.83 5.37 -9.75
N SER A 254 -5.32 6.36 -10.47
CA SER A 254 -6.14 7.25 -11.28
C SER A 254 -6.71 6.55 -12.52
N ILE A 255 -5.93 5.73 -13.22
CA ILE A 255 -6.43 4.91 -14.36
C ILE A 255 -7.56 3.97 -13.90
N LEU A 256 -7.43 3.41 -12.70
CA LEU A 256 -8.44 2.53 -12.12
C LEU A 256 -9.67 3.27 -11.58
N GLY A 257 -9.69 4.61 -11.64
CA GLY A 257 -10.83 5.43 -11.25
C GLY A 257 -10.94 5.72 -9.75
N TYR A 258 -9.92 5.40 -8.95
CA TYR A 258 -9.92 5.70 -7.51
C TYR A 258 -9.56 7.16 -7.20
N LEU A 259 -8.80 7.81 -8.09
CA LEU A 259 -8.29 9.16 -7.90
C LEU A 259 -8.60 10.07 -9.09
N TYR A 260 -9.16 11.24 -8.78
CA TYR A 260 -9.36 12.34 -9.73
C TYR A 260 -8.38 13.46 -9.38
N LEU A 261 -7.27 13.53 -10.14
CA LEU A 261 -6.18 14.47 -9.90
C LEU A 261 -6.00 15.41 -11.09
N ASP A 262 -5.63 16.66 -10.82
CA ASP A 262 -5.13 17.57 -11.85
C ASP A 262 -3.67 17.24 -12.16
N TRP A 263 -3.45 16.55 -13.27
CA TRP A 263 -2.13 16.11 -13.72
C TRP A 263 -1.18 17.25 -14.10
N ARG A 264 -1.67 18.49 -14.24
CA ARG A 264 -0.82 19.68 -14.45
C ARG A 264 -0.05 20.06 -13.18
N VAL A 265 -0.70 19.97 -12.02
CA VAL A 265 -0.17 20.43 -10.74
C VAL A 265 0.31 19.27 -9.85
N THR A 266 -0.20 18.06 -10.09
CA THR A 266 0.14 16.87 -9.28
C THR A 266 1.64 16.57 -9.21
N PRO A 267 2.42 16.57 -10.31
CA PRO A 267 3.86 16.34 -10.23
C PRO A 267 4.58 17.37 -9.36
N GLU A 268 4.22 18.65 -9.44
CA GLU A 268 4.80 19.72 -8.63
C GLU A 268 4.53 19.48 -7.13
N LYS A 269 3.30 19.11 -6.78
CA LYS A 269 2.94 18.75 -5.41
C LYS A 269 3.75 17.55 -4.91
N VAL A 270 3.88 16.50 -5.73
CA VAL A 270 4.70 15.33 -5.38
C VAL A 270 6.16 15.72 -5.18
N PHE A 271 6.73 16.57 -6.02
CA PHE A 271 8.11 17.04 -5.84
C PHE A 271 8.29 17.81 -4.53
N LEU A 272 7.33 18.63 -4.12
CA LEU A 272 7.37 19.31 -2.83
C LEU A 272 7.33 18.32 -1.66
N VAL A 273 6.48 17.28 -1.73
CA VAL A 273 6.44 16.21 -0.72
C VAL A 273 7.77 15.45 -0.67
N SER A 274 8.28 15.02 -1.81
CA SER A 274 9.56 14.30 -1.91
C SER A 274 10.74 15.14 -1.43
N LEU A 275 10.73 16.45 -1.67
CA LEU A 275 11.74 17.37 -1.19
C LEU A 275 11.68 17.48 0.34
N ALA A 276 10.49 17.69 0.90
CA ALA A 276 10.30 17.77 2.35
C ALA A 276 10.76 16.48 3.06
N ALA A 277 10.35 15.32 2.55
CA ALA A 277 10.77 14.03 3.08
C ALA A 277 12.28 13.80 2.96
N THR A 278 12.88 14.14 1.81
CA THR A 278 14.35 14.04 1.60
C THR A 278 15.11 14.97 2.55
N LEU A 279 14.61 16.18 2.80
CA LEU A 279 15.22 17.12 3.74
C LEU A 279 15.14 16.61 5.17
N VAL A 280 14.00 16.07 5.60
CA VAL A 280 13.88 15.48 6.95
C VAL A 280 14.80 14.27 7.11
N GLU A 281 14.88 13.43 6.09
CA GLU A 281 15.77 12.27 6.06
C GLU A 281 17.27 12.63 6.11
N SER A 282 17.63 13.78 5.53
CA SER A 282 19.02 14.24 5.49
C SER A 282 19.50 14.71 6.87
N LEU A 283 18.59 15.13 7.76
CA LEU A 283 18.90 15.65 9.08
C LEU A 283 19.44 14.56 10.03
N PRO A 284 20.24 14.93 11.04
CA PRO A 284 20.80 13.99 12.01
C PRO A 284 19.76 13.51 13.05
N PHE A 285 18.46 13.57 12.76
CA PHE A 285 17.39 13.09 13.65
C PHE A 285 17.23 11.56 13.68
N SER A 286 17.77 10.88 12.67
CA SER A 286 17.78 9.41 12.53
C SER A 286 18.42 8.67 13.70
N GLU A 287 19.16 9.37 14.59
CA GLU A 287 19.71 8.80 15.81
C GLU A 287 18.68 8.65 16.94
N VAL A 288 17.60 9.43 16.91
CA VAL A 288 16.55 9.47 17.95
C VAL A 288 15.25 8.83 17.45
N ILE A 289 14.89 9.05 16.19
CA ILE A 289 13.66 8.53 15.57
C ILE A 289 14.02 7.86 14.25
N ASP A 290 13.57 6.62 14.05
CA ASP A 290 13.87 5.82 12.87
C ASP A 290 13.29 6.44 11.59
N ASP A 291 14.05 6.36 10.49
CA ASP A 291 13.70 6.88 9.16
C ASP A 291 12.37 6.29 8.64
N ASN A 292 12.04 5.06 9.06
CA ASN A 292 10.76 4.41 8.76
C ASN A 292 9.54 5.08 9.45
N ILE A 293 9.75 6.07 10.31
CA ILE A 293 8.68 6.92 10.89
C ILE A 293 8.77 8.34 10.32
N THR A 294 9.96 8.94 10.35
CA THR A 294 10.13 10.36 9.99
C THR A 294 9.76 10.63 8.53
N VAL A 295 10.17 9.76 7.60
CA VAL A 295 9.88 9.87 6.16
C VAL A 295 8.37 9.78 5.86
N PRO A 296 7.65 8.72 6.25
CA PRO A 296 6.22 8.64 5.96
C PRO A 296 5.42 9.71 6.69
N VAL A 297 5.74 10.06 7.95
CA VAL A 297 5.01 11.12 8.66
C VAL A 297 5.20 12.48 7.98
N THR A 298 6.42 12.83 7.58
CA THR A 298 6.68 14.06 6.83
C THR A 298 5.94 14.06 5.50
N SER A 299 5.93 12.92 4.82
CA SER A 299 5.22 12.74 3.55
C SER A 299 3.72 12.92 3.74
N MET A 300 3.14 12.32 4.80
CA MET A 300 1.72 12.45 5.13
C MET A 300 1.36 13.91 5.39
N LEU A 301 2.08 14.58 6.29
CA LEU A 301 1.80 15.98 6.66
C LEU A 301 1.88 16.90 5.44
N THR A 302 2.94 16.78 4.65
CA THR A 302 3.13 17.62 3.47
C THR A 302 2.10 17.31 2.40
N ALA A 303 1.80 16.03 2.14
CA ALA A 303 0.79 15.64 1.17
C ALA A 303 -0.62 16.07 1.61
N SER A 304 -0.94 15.94 2.90
CA SER A 304 -2.21 16.42 3.45
C SER A 304 -2.38 17.92 3.23
N LEU A 305 -1.32 18.73 3.40
CA LEU A 305 -1.40 20.18 3.14
C LEU A 305 -1.54 20.53 1.66
N LEU A 306 -0.95 19.73 0.77
CA LEU A 306 -0.93 20.03 -0.67
C LEU A 306 -2.11 19.44 -1.44
N PHE A 307 -2.69 18.34 -0.98
CA PHE A 307 -3.77 17.61 -1.65
C PHE A 307 -5.15 17.73 -0.97
N THR A 308 -5.27 18.57 0.08
CA THR A 308 -6.56 19.08 0.58
C THR A 308 -7.23 20.05 -0.38
#